data_AF-A0A9L0SIZ0-F1
#
_entry.id   AF-A0A9L0SIZ0-F1
#
_cell.length_a   1.000
_cell.length_b   1.000
_cell.length_c   1.000
_cell.angle_alpha   90.00
_cell.angle_beta   90.00
_cell.angle_gamma   90.00
#
_symmetry.space_group_name_H-M   'P 1'
#
loop_
_entity.id
_entity.type
_entity.pdbx_description
1 polymer ?
#
loop_
_entity_poly.entity_id
_entity_poly.type
_entity_poly.pdbx_seq_one_letter_code
_entity_poly.pdbx_strand_id
1 'polypeptide(L)'
;GCSAPAAPAAAAPAAAARSSRAPTPARRRPRRPPADFNENGFIDEEDLQEIILRLLNSDDMSEDLLTDLTSHVLSESDLDNDNMLSFSEFEHAMAKSPDFMK
;
A
#
# COMPACT_ATOMS: atom_id res chain seq x y z
N GLY A 1 -56.15 17.37 40.75
CA GLY A 1 -56.07 18.05 39.45
C GLY A 1 -54.70 17.82 38.90
N CYS A 2 -54.63 17.03 37.83
CA CYS A 2 -53.43 16.72 37.07
C CYS A 2 -52.76 17.99 36.56
N SER A 3 -51.44 17.94 36.39
CA SER A 3 -50.81 18.46 35.17
C SER A 3 -49.40 17.90 35.05
N ALA A 4 -49.25 17.08 34.02
CA ALA A 4 -48.02 16.51 33.51
C ALA A 4 -47.17 17.60 32.79
N PRO A 5 -45.96 17.28 32.32
CA PRO A 5 -44.86 18.22 32.15
C PRO A 5 -44.91 18.94 30.80
N ALA A 6 -44.28 20.12 30.75
CA ALA A 6 -44.01 20.82 29.51
C ALA A 6 -42.50 21.10 29.40
N ALA A 7 -41.83 20.36 28.53
CA ALA A 7 -40.70 20.91 27.80
C ALA A 7 -41.25 21.82 26.69
N PRO A 8 -40.50 22.87 26.31
CA PRO A 8 -40.08 22.90 24.92
C PRO A 8 -38.64 23.36 24.73
N ALA A 9 -38.23 23.14 23.49
CA ALA A 9 -36.90 23.13 22.96
C ALA A 9 -36.30 24.52 22.69
N ALA A 10 -35.01 24.46 22.30
CA ALA A 10 -34.26 25.41 21.48
C ALA A 10 -33.73 26.68 22.17
N ALA A 11 -32.40 26.77 22.30
CA ALA A 11 -31.58 27.61 21.43
C ALA A 11 -30.09 27.46 21.83
N ALA A 12 -29.25 27.20 20.84
CA ALA A 12 -27.80 27.13 20.98
C ALA A 12 -27.19 28.46 21.43
N PRO A 13 -25.99 28.44 22.00
CA PRO A 13 -25.00 29.42 21.59
C PRO A 13 -23.86 28.74 20.83
N ALA A 14 -23.63 29.27 19.63
CA ALA A 14 -22.45 29.06 18.85
C ALA A 14 -21.21 29.40 19.68
N ALA A 15 -20.49 28.39 20.14
CA ALA A 15 -19.13 28.54 20.63
C ALA A 15 -18.24 27.73 19.69
N ALA A 16 -17.46 28.47 18.91
CA ALA A 16 -16.41 27.98 18.05
C ALA A 16 -15.42 27.12 18.85
N ALA A 17 -15.70 25.82 18.95
CA ALA A 17 -14.66 24.84 19.22
C ALA A 17 -13.88 24.70 17.91
N ARG A 18 -12.88 25.58 17.75
CA ARG A 18 -11.74 25.29 16.89
C ARG A 18 -11.25 23.93 17.33
N SER A 19 -11.62 22.93 16.52
CA SER A 19 -11.27 21.53 16.74
C SER A 19 -9.79 21.51 17.06
N SER A 20 -9.48 21.17 18.29
CA SER A 20 -8.16 20.78 18.74
C SER A 20 -7.83 19.47 18.06
N ARG A 21 -7.78 19.48 16.72
CA ARG A 21 -7.18 18.41 15.96
C ARG A 21 -5.69 18.72 16.03
N ALA A 22 -5.10 18.26 17.12
CA ALA A 22 -3.68 17.98 17.15
C ALA A 22 -3.30 17.39 15.78
N PRO A 23 -2.21 17.84 15.13
CA PRO A 23 -1.73 17.13 13.97
C PRO A 23 -1.44 15.72 14.45
N THR A 24 -2.32 14.78 14.08
CA THR A 24 -2.04 13.35 14.25
C THR A 24 -0.64 13.15 13.71
N PRO A 25 0.27 12.49 14.47
CA PRO A 25 1.62 12.28 14.00
C PRO A 25 1.48 11.73 12.61
N ALA A 26 2.04 12.46 11.63
CA ALA A 26 1.97 12.10 10.24
C ALA A 26 2.22 10.60 10.19
N ARG A 27 1.17 9.82 9.89
CA ARG A 27 1.34 8.42 9.50
C ARG A 27 2.33 8.56 8.36
N ARG A 28 3.62 8.31 8.63
CA ARG A 28 4.65 8.31 7.59
C ARG A 28 4.03 7.36 6.58
N ARG A 29 3.56 7.90 5.45
CA ARG A 29 3.08 7.03 4.38
C ARG A 29 4.27 6.09 4.17
N PRO A 30 4.09 4.77 4.35
CA PRO A 30 5.18 3.84 4.11
C PRO A 30 5.75 4.21 2.74
N ARG A 31 7.08 4.29 2.69
CA ARG A 31 7.76 4.80 1.52
C ARG A 31 7.48 3.78 0.42
N ARG A 32 6.56 4.13 -0.48
CA ARG A 32 6.02 3.20 -1.47
C ARG A 32 7.15 2.81 -2.42
N PRO A 33 7.39 1.51 -2.65
CA PRO A 33 8.21 1.08 -3.77
C PRO A 33 7.58 1.62 -5.06
N PRO A 34 8.34 2.23 -5.99
CA PRO A 34 7.79 2.65 -7.28
C PRO A 34 7.20 1.48 -8.10
N ALA A 35 7.49 0.25 -7.67
CA ALA A 35 7.02 -1.03 -8.18
C ALA A 35 5.67 -1.53 -7.60
N ASP A 36 5.12 -0.86 -6.57
CA ASP A 36 3.80 -1.18 -6.00
C ASP A 36 2.71 -0.45 -6.84
N PHE A 37 1.94 -1.20 -7.63
CA PHE A 37 0.88 -0.67 -8.51
C PHE A 37 -0.51 -0.73 -7.87
N ASN A 38 -0.80 -1.77 -7.10
CA ASN A 38 -2.08 -1.97 -6.40
C ASN A 38 -2.24 -1.09 -5.13
N GLU A 39 -1.19 -0.35 -4.74
CA GLU A 39 -1.13 0.53 -3.57
C GLU A 39 -1.33 -0.19 -2.23
N ASN A 40 -1.02 -1.48 -2.18
CA ASN A 40 -1.15 -2.30 -0.97
C ASN A 40 0.05 -2.14 0.00
N GLY A 41 1.14 -1.49 -0.45
CA GLY A 41 2.35 -1.25 0.32
C GLY A 41 3.38 -2.39 0.30
N PHE A 42 3.12 -3.41 -0.50
CA PHE A 42 3.94 -4.59 -0.78
C PHE A 42 4.03 -4.75 -2.30
N ILE A 43 4.89 -5.65 -2.78
CA ILE A 43 4.92 -6.04 -4.19
C ILE A 43 4.52 -7.50 -4.21
N ASP A 44 3.30 -7.78 -4.67
CA ASP A 44 2.80 -9.14 -4.83
C ASP A 44 3.17 -9.70 -6.20
N GLU A 45 2.79 -10.96 -6.45
CA GLU A 45 3.03 -11.60 -7.75
C GLU A 45 2.45 -10.79 -8.91
N GLU A 46 1.29 -10.15 -8.74
CA GLU A 46 0.65 -9.32 -9.77
C GLU A 46 1.49 -8.07 -10.10
N ASP A 47 1.96 -7.36 -9.07
CA ASP A 47 2.86 -6.22 -9.26
C ASP A 47 4.17 -6.66 -9.94
N LEU A 48 4.76 -7.79 -9.55
CA LEU A 48 5.97 -8.34 -10.17
C LEU A 48 5.76 -8.68 -11.65
N GLN A 49 4.63 -9.29 -12.00
CA GLN A 49 4.27 -9.62 -13.36
C GLN A 49 4.23 -8.37 -14.25
N GLU A 50 3.60 -7.29 -13.77
CA GLU A 50 3.57 -5.99 -14.47
C GLU A 50 4.97 -5.37 -14.63
N ILE A 51 5.83 -5.47 -13.60
CA ILE A 51 7.23 -5.02 -13.69
C ILE A 51 7.99 -5.79 -14.77
N ILE A 52 7.84 -7.12 -14.80
CA ILE A 52 8.51 -8.01 -15.75
C ILE A 52 8.09 -7.66 -17.18
N LEU A 53 6.78 -7.54 -17.43
CA LEU A 53 6.24 -7.12 -18.74
C LEU A 53 6.83 -5.78 -19.19
N ARG A 54 6.91 -4.81 -18.26
CA ARG A 54 7.42 -3.47 -18.53
C ARG A 54 8.93 -3.45 -18.78
N LEU A 55 9.71 -4.29 -18.09
CA LEU A 55 11.15 -4.44 -18.31
C LEU A 55 11.44 -5.07 -19.68
N LEU A 56 10.65 -6.09 -20.05
CA LEU A 56 10.79 -6.79 -21.33
C LEU A 56 10.20 -6.01 -22.52
N ASN A 57 9.44 -4.94 -22.25
CA ASN A 57 8.70 -4.16 -23.25
C ASN A 57 7.93 -5.05 -24.24
N SER A 58 7.43 -6.19 -23.75
CA SER A 58 6.77 -7.22 -24.54
C SER A 58 5.57 -7.73 -23.74
N ASP A 59 4.38 -7.56 -24.30
CA ASP A 59 3.14 -8.10 -23.75
C ASP A 59 2.90 -9.56 -24.22
N ASP A 60 3.76 -10.09 -25.10
CA ASP A 60 3.68 -11.45 -25.67
C ASP A 60 4.33 -12.53 -24.78
N MET A 61 4.20 -12.42 -23.46
CA MET A 61 4.65 -13.47 -22.54
C MET A 61 3.51 -14.40 -22.13
N SER A 62 3.79 -15.70 -22.07
CA SER A 62 2.83 -16.67 -21.54
C SER A 62 2.72 -16.54 -20.03
N GLU A 63 1.52 -16.73 -19.49
CA GLU A 63 1.26 -16.71 -18.03
C GLU A 63 2.19 -17.66 -17.27
N ASP A 64 2.50 -18.84 -17.85
CA ASP A 64 3.45 -19.80 -17.27
C ASP A 64 4.86 -19.21 -17.11
N LEU A 65 5.35 -18.51 -18.13
CA LEU A 65 6.69 -17.91 -18.11
C LEU A 65 6.74 -16.73 -17.15
N LEU A 66 5.67 -15.94 -17.11
CA LEU A 66 5.54 -14.80 -16.21
C LEU A 66 5.52 -15.27 -14.75
N THR A 67 4.78 -16.34 -14.47
CA THR A 67 4.72 -16.98 -13.15
C THR A 67 6.08 -17.57 -12.77
N ASP A 68 6.75 -18.28 -13.68
CA ASP A 68 8.08 -18.84 -13.44
C ASP A 68 9.11 -17.73 -13.13
N LEU A 69 9.12 -16.64 -13.89
CA LEU A 69 10.01 -15.50 -13.64
C LEU A 69 9.70 -14.81 -12.31
N THR A 70 8.41 -14.60 -12.03
CA THR A 70 7.95 -14.00 -10.77
C THR A 70 8.38 -14.85 -9.58
N SER A 71 8.16 -16.16 -9.65
CA SER A 71 8.59 -17.13 -8.64
C SER A 71 10.11 -17.16 -8.48
N HIS A 72 10.87 -17.03 -9.57
CA HIS A 72 12.32 -16.98 -9.51
C HIS A 72 12.82 -15.72 -8.80
N VAL A 73 12.24 -14.55 -9.12
CA VAL A 73 12.58 -13.28 -8.46
C VAL A 73 12.20 -13.30 -6.99
N LEU A 74 11.01 -13.81 -6.66
CA LEU A 74 10.58 -14.00 -5.27
C LEU A 74 11.54 -14.94 -4.55
N SER A 75 11.88 -16.10 -5.11
CA SER A 75 12.82 -17.03 -4.46
C SER A 75 14.21 -16.43 -4.15
N GLU A 76 14.64 -15.37 -4.86
CA GLU A 76 15.89 -14.66 -4.56
C GLU A 76 15.72 -13.46 -3.63
N SER A 77 14.54 -12.84 -3.63
CA SER A 77 14.27 -11.54 -2.99
C SER A 77 13.47 -11.65 -1.70
N ASP A 78 12.57 -12.62 -1.66
CA ASP A 78 11.69 -12.97 -0.56
C ASP A 78 12.49 -13.77 0.49
N LEU A 79 12.70 -13.15 1.65
CA LEU A 79 13.51 -13.73 2.71
C LEU A 79 12.66 -14.58 3.66
N ASP A 80 11.36 -14.32 3.73
CA ASP A 80 10.43 -15.01 4.62
C ASP A 80 9.49 -15.99 3.92
N ASN A 81 9.54 -16.05 2.59
CA ASN A 81 8.78 -16.94 1.70
C ASN A 81 7.26 -16.74 1.82
N ASP A 82 6.81 -15.50 1.98
CA ASP A 82 5.39 -15.13 2.01
C ASP A 82 4.78 -14.85 0.61
N ASN A 83 5.60 -14.98 -0.45
CA ASN A 83 5.29 -14.68 -1.85
C ASN A 83 5.00 -13.19 -2.11
N MET A 84 5.44 -12.30 -1.22
CA MET A 84 5.29 -10.86 -1.34
C MET A 84 6.63 -10.20 -0.98
N LEU A 85 6.91 -9.03 -1.56
CA LEU A 85 8.09 -8.26 -1.15
C LEU A 85 7.64 -7.08 -0.29
N SER A 86 8.06 -7.09 0.97
CA SER A 86 7.97 -5.92 1.81
C SER A 86 8.99 -4.85 1.37
N PHE A 87 8.81 -3.62 1.86
CA PHE A 87 9.77 -2.54 1.60
C PHE A 87 11.23 -2.93 1.92
N SER A 88 11.45 -3.71 2.99
CA SER A 88 12.80 -4.10 3.41
C SER A 88 13.42 -5.13 2.46
N GLU A 89 12.62 -6.09 2.00
CA GLU A 89 13.05 -7.11 1.02
C GLU A 89 13.27 -6.49 -0.33
N PHE A 90 12.40 -5.57 -0.74
CA PHE A 90 12.60 -4.80 -1.96
C PHE A 90 13.91 -3.99 -1.92
N GLU A 91 14.22 -3.29 -0.81
CA GLU A 91 15.53 -2.61 -0.69
C GLU A 91 16.70 -3.60 -0.77
N HIS A 92 16.57 -4.80 -0.19
CA HIS A 92 17.58 -5.85 -0.30
C HIS A 92 17.74 -6.36 -1.73
N ALA A 93 16.63 -6.65 -2.40
CA ALA A 93 16.57 -7.12 -3.78
C ALA A 93 17.18 -6.09 -4.74
N MET A 94 16.82 -4.82 -4.60
CA MET A 94 17.38 -3.72 -5.38
C MET A 94 18.88 -3.52 -5.14
N ALA A 95 19.37 -3.78 -3.93
CA ALA A 95 20.80 -3.72 -3.61
C ALA A 95 21.58 -4.91 -4.21
N LYS A 96 20.93 -6.07 -4.36
CA LYS A 96 21.52 -7.30 -4.90
C LYS A 96 21.46 -7.37 -6.42
N SER A 97 20.44 -6.76 -7.01
CA SER A 97 20.16 -6.81 -8.44
C SER A 97 20.04 -5.39 -9.00
N PRO A 98 21.18 -4.70 -9.24
CA PRO A 98 21.19 -3.34 -9.80
C PRO A 98 20.61 -3.27 -11.22
N ASP A 99 20.45 -4.42 -11.90
CA ASP A 99 19.80 -4.50 -13.21
C ASP A 99 18.30 -4.13 -13.16
N PHE A 100 17.65 -4.16 -11.99
CA PHE A 100 16.27 -3.64 -11.82
C PHE A 100 16.19 -2.10 -11.85
N MET A 101 17.31 -1.37 -11.76
CA MET A 101 17.34 0.10 -11.75
C MET A 101 17.56 0.74 -13.14
N LYS A 102 17.57 -0.03 -14.23
CA LYS A 102 18.00 0.46 -15.56
C LYS A 102 16.86 0.88 -16.48
#